data_AF-A0A954EYP9-F1
#
_entry.id   AF-A0A954EYP9-F1
#
_cell.length_a   1.000
_cell.length_b   1.000
_cell.length_c   1.000
_cell.angle_alpha   90.00
_cell.angle_beta   90.00
_cell.angle_gamma   90.00
#
_symmetry.space_group_name_H-M   'P 1'
#
loop_
_entity.id
_entity.type
_entity.pdbx_description
1 polymer ?
#
loop_
_entity_poly.entity_id
_entity_poly.type
_entity_poly.pdbx_seq_one_letter_code
_entity_poly.pdbx_strand_id
1 'polypeptide(L)'
;MNDSLEKIDEHVMPCVIIAAALMIAVVVFSCVALAIVYLRGFNAAPGETLVPLAIAVVSFGPMMLVPLSSIVGEKQGENATVEDYINVYRTRLLVRFAGIEGMCFANIVAYIVAQQWWSMAIVGGGLSIMLAMFPTRTKIRQFIESQTAFSV
;
A
#
# COMPACT_ATOMS: atom_id res chain seq x y z
N MET A 1 32.65 -1.81 -3.19
CA MET A 1 31.72 -0.71 -2.86
C MET A 1 30.96 -0.20 -4.08
N ASN A 2 31.58 -0.02 -5.26
CA ASN A 2 30.84 0.30 -6.50
C ASN A 2 29.92 -0.84 -6.97
N ASP A 3 30.39 -2.07 -6.91
CA ASP A 3 29.64 -3.26 -7.37
C ASP A 3 28.33 -3.50 -6.57
N SER A 4 28.34 -3.13 -5.29
CA SER A 4 27.18 -3.23 -4.39
C SER A 4 26.10 -2.17 -4.69
N LEU A 5 26.50 -1.00 -5.20
CA LEU A 5 25.59 0.11 -5.51
C LEU A 5 24.90 -0.08 -6.86
N GLU A 6 25.61 -0.63 -7.83
CA GLU A 6 25.06 -0.99 -9.15
C GLU A 6 23.94 -2.05 -9.01
N LYS A 7 24.17 -3.09 -8.19
CA LYS A 7 23.15 -4.09 -7.86
C LYS A 7 21.91 -3.51 -7.19
N ILE A 8 22.06 -2.51 -6.32
CA ILE A 8 20.92 -1.85 -5.67
C ILE A 8 20.06 -1.15 -6.72
N ASP A 9 20.66 -0.44 -7.68
CA ASP A 9 19.95 0.30 -8.70
C ASP A 9 19.13 -0.61 -9.63
N GLU A 10 19.66 -1.78 -9.98
CA GLU A 10 18.96 -2.80 -10.77
C GLU A 10 17.68 -3.29 -10.08
N HIS A 11 17.71 -3.42 -8.74
CA HIS A 11 16.58 -3.93 -7.97
C HIS A 11 15.61 -2.86 -7.45
N VAL A 12 16.01 -1.59 -7.41
CA VAL A 12 15.12 -0.48 -7.03
C VAL A 12 14.05 -0.25 -8.10
N MET A 13 14.42 -0.34 -9.38
CA MET A 13 13.53 0.02 -10.49
C MET A 13 12.24 -0.83 -10.52
N PRO A 14 12.28 -2.18 -10.38
CA PRO A 14 11.06 -2.98 -10.31
C PRO A 14 10.15 -2.59 -9.12
N CYS A 15 10.72 -2.24 -7.97
CA CYS A 15 9.96 -1.85 -6.79
C CYS A 15 9.20 -0.53 -7.03
N VAL A 16 9.86 0.44 -7.67
CA VAL A 16 9.26 1.73 -8.03
C VAL A 16 8.12 1.56 -9.03
N ILE A 17 8.34 0.76 -10.07
CA ILE A 17 7.31 0.51 -11.11
C ILE A 17 6.06 -0.11 -10.49
N ILE A 18 6.21 -1.13 -9.64
CA ILE A 18 5.06 -1.79 -9.02
C ILE A 18 4.34 -0.84 -8.05
N ALA A 19 5.08 -0.12 -7.20
CA ALA A 19 4.49 0.85 -6.28
C ALA A 19 3.70 1.94 -7.03
N ALA A 20 4.26 2.47 -8.12
CA ALA A 20 3.59 3.46 -8.96
C ALA A 20 2.34 2.89 -9.64
N ALA A 21 2.41 1.65 -10.16
CA ALA A 21 1.26 1.00 -10.79
C ALA A 21 0.08 0.85 -9.83
N LEU A 22 0.33 0.40 -8.59
CA LEU A 22 -0.71 0.26 -7.56
C LEU A 22 -1.35 1.61 -7.20
N MET A 23 -0.54 2.67 -7.09
CA MET A 23 -1.06 4.02 -6.81
C MET A 23 -1.90 4.58 -7.96
N ILE A 24 -1.43 4.42 -9.20
CA ILE A 24 -2.15 4.88 -10.39
C ILE A 24 -3.50 4.17 -10.49
N ALA A 25 -3.56 2.87 -10.21
CA ALA A 25 -4.82 2.12 -10.19
C ALA A 25 -5.83 2.76 -9.23
N VAL A 26 -5.42 3.04 -7.98
CA VAL A 26 -6.30 3.71 -6.99
C VAL A 26 -6.77 5.07 -7.47
N VAL A 27 -5.91 5.89 -8.09
CA VAL A 27 -6.28 7.20 -8.63
C VAL A 27 -7.29 7.07 -9.77
N VAL A 28 -7.05 6.19 -10.73
CA VAL A 28 -7.95 5.98 -11.88
C VAL A 28 -9.32 5.50 -11.42
N PHE A 29 -9.38 4.53 -10.52
CA PHE A 29 -10.65 4.06 -9.97
C PHE A 29 -11.38 5.12 -9.16
N SER A 30 -10.64 5.97 -8.43
CA SER A 30 -11.22 7.12 -7.72
C SER A 30 -11.88 8.11 -8.68
N CYS A 31 -11.22 8.43 -9.80
CA CYS A 31 -11.79 9.28 -10.85
C CYS A 31 -13.05 8.68 -11.46
N VAL A 32 -13.04 7.37 -11.76
CA VAL A 32 -14.22 6.65 -12.27
C VAL A 32 -15.36 6.67 -11.26
N ALA A 33 -15.08 6.45 -9.98
CA ALA A 33 -16.08 6.49 -8.92
C ALA A 33 -16.73 7.87 -8.78
N LEU A 34 -15.92 8.93 -8.82
CA LEU A 34 -16.42 10.31 -8.86
C LEU A 34 -17.32 10.56 -10.07
N ALA A 35 -16.92 10.12 -11.26
CA ALA A 35 -17.71 10.25 -12.48
C ALA A 35 -19.06 9.51 -12.38
N ILE A 36 -19.06 8.28 -11.86
CA ILE A 36 -20.28 7.49 -11.67
C ILE A 36 -21.26 8.19 -10.71
N VAL A 37 -20.78 8.64 -9.55
CA VAL A 37 -21.64 9.31 -8.56
C VAL A 37 -22.13 10.66 -9.09
N TYR A 38 -21.29 11.41 -9.78
CA TYR A 38 -21.68 12.68 -10.41
C TYR A 38 -22.78 12.48 -11.46
N LEU A 39 -22.68 11.47 -12.32
CA LEU A 39 -23.68 11.16 -13.34
C LEU A 39 -24.99 10.59 -12.77
N ARG A 40 -24.94 9.85 -11.66
CA ARG A 40 -26.13 9.29 -10.99
C ARG A 40 -26.89 10.32 -10.15
N GLY A 41 -26.25 11.44 -9.81
CA GLY A 41 -26.76 12.38 -8.82
C GLY A 41 -26.64 11.84 -7.39
N PHE A 42 -26.42 12.75 -6.44
CA PHE A 42 -26.42 12.42 -5.01
C PHE A 42 -27.87 12.17 -4.55
N ASN A 43 -28.29 10.90 -4.56
CA ASN A 43 -29.56 10.44 -4.02
C ASN A 43 -29.26 9.51 -2.85
N ALA A 44 -28.77 10.06 -1.74
CA ALA A 44 -28.60 9.34 -0.51
C ALA A 44 -29.98 9.06 0.08
N ALA A 45 -30.59 7.93 -0.28
CA ALA A 45 -31.82 7.46 0.35
C ALA A 45 -31.54 7.18 1.84
N PRO A 46 -32.21 7.86 2.78
CA PRO A 46 -31.99 7.63 4.20
C PRO A 46 -32.74 6.36 4.61
N GLY A 47 -32.06 5.26 4.92
CA GLY A 47 -32.77 4.12 5.54
C GLY A 47 -32.10 2.75 5.63
N GLU A 48 -31.15 2.39 4.78
CA GLU A 48 -30.63 1.01 4.74
C GLU A 48 -29.36 0.88 5.61
N THR A 49 -29.55 0.80 6.93
CA THR A 49 -28.50 0.84 7.98
C THR A 49 -27.53 -0.34 8.00
N LEU A 50 -27.72 -1.36 7.15
CA LEU A 50 -26.83 -2.54 7.08
C LEU A 50 -25.61 -2.33 6.17
N VAL A 51 -25.72 -1.52 5.11
CA VAL A 51 -24.62 -1.25 4.17
C VAL A 51 -23.52 -0.36 4.80
N PRO A 52 -23.82 0.70 5.58
CA PRO A 52 -22.82 1.52 6.26
C PRO A 52 -21.95 0.76 7.27
N LEU A 53 -22.52 -0.26 7.93
CA LEU A 53 -21.82 -1.06 8.93
C LEU A 53 -20.80 -2.01 8.28
N ALA A 54 -21.16 -2.64 7.15
CA ALA A 54 -20.23 -3.45 6.36
C ALA A 54 -19.06 -2.58 5.83
N ILE A 55 -19.36 -1.36 5.40
CA ILE A 55 -18.35 -0.39 4.94
C ILE A 55 -17.39 -0.01 6.08
N ALA A 56 -17.89 0.30 7.28
CA ALA A 56 -17.04 0.66 8.42
C ALA A 56 -16.05 -0.46 8.81
N VAL A 57 -16.48 -1.72 8.74
CA VAL A 57 -15.63 -2.90 9.03
C VAL A 57 -14.53 -3.06 7.98
N VAL A 58 -14.84 -2.83 6.69
CA VAL A 58 -13.83 -2.94 5.62
C VAL A 58 -12.92 -1.71 5.55
N SER A 59 -13.37 -0.53 5.98
CA SER A 59 -12.54 0.69 6.03
C SER A 59 -11.55 0.69 7.20
N PHE A 60 -11.91 0.15 8.37
CA PHE A 60 -11.02 0.08 9.54
C PHE A 60 -10.20 -1.21 9.65
N GLY A 61 -10.72 -2.34 9.15
CA GLY A 61 -10.05 -3.64 9.25
C GLY A 61 -8.62 -3.68 8.70
N PRO A 62 -8.31 -3.04 7.56
CA PRO A 62 -6.95 -3.04 6.99
C PRO A 62 -5.96 -2.18 7.79
N MET A 63 -6.42 -1.14 8.50
CA MET A 63 -5.55 -0.29 9.32
C MET A 63 -5.01 -1.07 10.54
N MET A 64 -5.74 -2.08 11.01
CA MET A 64 -5.28 -3.04 12.02
C MET A 64 -4.35 -4.14 11.46
N LEU A 65 -4.24 -4.28 10.13
CA LEU A 65 -3.38 -5.27 9.46
C LEU A 65 -2.00 -4.72 9.06
N VAL A 66 -1.72 -3.44 9.33
CA VAL A 66 -0.40 -2.80 9.14
C VAL A 66 0.77 -3.55 9.81
N PRO A 67 0.64 -4.27 10.96
CA PRO A 67 1.76 -5.04 11.50
C PRO A 67 2.06 -6.37 10.78
N LEU A 68 1.31 -6.79 9.74
CA LEU A 68 1.61 -8.02 8.96
C LEU A 68 3.01 -8.01 8.31
N SER A 69 3.63 -6.84 8.20
CA SER A 69 5.01 -6.72 7.76
C SER A 69 6.04 -7.32 8.74
N SER A 70 5.60 -7.84 9.89
CA SER A 70 6.41 -8.59 10.86
C SER A 70 6.33 -10.11 10.65
N ILE A 71 5.43 -10.59 9.79
CA ILE A 71 5.22 -12.03 9.52
C ILE A 71 6.10 -12.51 8.36
N VAL A 72 6.58 -11.60 7.50
CA VAL A 72 7.56 -11.93 6.45
C VAL A 72 8.97 -11.97 7.06
N GLY A 73 9.25 -13.08 7.73
CA GLY A 73 10.55 -13.74 7.79
C GLY A 73 11.68 -13.07 8.57
N GLU A 74 11.63 -13.13 9.89
CA GLU A 74 12.80 -12.91 10.78
C GLU A 74 13.54 -14.24 11.03
N LYS A 75 14.04 -14.92 9.99
CA LYS A 75 15.05 -15.98 10.12
C LYS A 75 15.80 -16.11 8.81
N GLN A 76 16.83 -15.31 8.62
CA GLN A 76 17.83 -15.55 7.58
C GLN A 76 19.14 -15.90 8.27
N GLY A 77 19.58 -17.14 8.06
CA GLY A 77 20.71 -17.74 8.75
C GLY A 77 22.04 -17.09 8.39
N GLU A 78 23.09 -17.59 9.04
CA GLU A 78 24.49 -17.13 9.07
C GLU A 78 25.18 -16.91 7.68
N ASN A 79 24.49 -17.16 6.56
CA ASN A 79 24.98 -17.01 5.19
C ASN A 79 24.00 -16.27 4.25
N ALA A 80 23.18 -15.35 4.76
CA ALA A 80 22.26 -14.60 3.92
C ALA A 80 23.01 -13.64 2.97
N THR A 81 22.67 -13.68 1.68
CA THR A 81 23.26 -12.79 0.68
C THR A 81 22.56 -11.44 0.65
N VAL A 82 23.23 -10.40 0.12
CA VAL A 82 22.62 -9.06 -0.06
C VAL A 82 21.33 -9.13 -0.90
N GLU A 83 21.29 -10.05 -1.88
CA GLU A 83 20.12 -10.28 -2.75
C GLU A 83 18.92 -10.81 -1.96
N ASP A 84 19.15 -11.65 -0.95
CA ASP A 84 18.10 -12.17 -0.07
C ASP A 84 17.42 -11.05 0.73
N TYR A 85 18.21 -10.13 1.29
CA TYR A 85 17.68 -8.97 2.03
C TYR A 85 16.87 -8.02 1.12
N ILE A 86 17.30 -7.85 -0.13
CA ILE A 86 16.57 -7.06 -1.12
C ILE A 86 15.22 -7.71 -1.46
N ASN A 87 15.19 -9.03 -1.64
CA ASN A 87 13.96 -9.77 -1.91
C ASN A 87 12.96 -9.73 -0.74
N VAL A 88 13.46 -9.81 0.50
CA VAL A 88 12.64 -9.61 1.71
C VAL A 88 12.07 -8.21 1.76
N TYR A 89 12.90 -7.18 1.51
CA TYR A 89 12.44 -5.79 1.47
C TYR A 89 11.34 -5.58 0.42
N ARG A 90 11.54 -6.10 -0.80
CA ARG A 90 10.57 -6.01 -1.90
C ARG A 90 9.25 -6.66 -1.51
N THR A 91 9.28 -7.86 -0.98
CA THR A 91 8.07 -8.58 -0.54
C THR A 91 7.33 -7.81 0.55
N ARG A 92 8.07 -7.30 1.55
CA ARG A 92 7.50 -6.49 2.63
C ARG A 92 6.84 -5.20 2.13
N LEU A 93 7.46 -4.55 1.16
CA LEU A 93 6.92 -3.36 0.51
C LEU A 93 5.62 -3.69 -0.25
N LEU A 94 5.62 -4.76 -1.05
CA LEU A 94 4.45 -5.17 -1.84
C LEU A 94 3.26 -5.53 -0.95
N VAL A 95 3.48 -6.31 0.12
CA VAL A 95 2.42 -6.68 1.06
C VAL A 95 1.82 -5.44 1.73
N ARG A 96 2.66 -4.45 2.09
CA ARG A 96 2.20 -3.17 2.67
C ARG A 96 1.37 -2.36 1.67
N PHE A 97 1.85 -2.22 0.44
CA PHE A 97 1.12 -1.49 -0.61
C PHE A 97 -0.20 -2.18 -0.95
N ALA A 98 -0.22 -3.50 -1.11
CA ALA A 98 -1.44 -4.27 -1.38
C ALA A 98 -2.48 -4.14 -0.26
N GLY A 99 -2.04 -4.10 1.01
CA GLY A 99 -2.93 -3.89 2.15
C GLY A 99 -3.61 -2.51 2.11
N ILE A 100 -2.85 -1.45 1.84
CA ILE A 100 -3.39 -0.09 1.71
C ILE A 100 -4.26 0.03 0.45
N GLU A 101 -3.86 -0.60 -0.65
CA GLU A 101 -4.62 -0.60 -1.91
C GLU A 101 -6.00 -1.24 -1.73
N GLY A 102 -6.07 -2.43 -1.09
CA GLY A 102 -7.33 -3.10 -0.78
C GLY A 102 -8.25 -2.24 0.08
N MET A 103 -7.70 -1.54 1.06
CA MET A 103 -8.43 -0.57 1.88
C MET A 103 -9.00 0.58 1.02
N CYS A 104 -8.18 1.15 0.12
CA CYS A 104 -8.62 2.21 -0.76
C CYS A 104 -9.75 1.73 -1.68
N PHE A 105 -9.61 0.56 -2.32
CA PHE A 105 -10.66 0.03 -3.20
C PHE A 105 -11.98 -0.22 -2.48
N ALA A 106 -11.93 -0.77 -1.27
CA ALA A 106 -13.14 -0.96 -0.48
C ALA A 106 -13.86 0.37 -0.19
N ASN A 107 -13.10 1.43 0.14
CA ASN A 107 -13.65 2.76 0.37
C ASN A 107 -14.18 3.41 -0.94
N ILE A 108 -13.55 3.13 -2.08
CA ILE A 108 -14.07 3.56 -3.39
C ILE A 108 -15.42 2.89 -3.68
N VAL A 109 -15.53 1.58 -3.46
CA VAL A 109 -16.81 0.85 -3.62
C VAL A 109 -17.87 1.39 -2.65
N ALA A 110 -17.49 1.63 -1.40
CA ALA A 110 -18.35 2.25 -0.41
C ALA A 110 -18.87 3.63 -0.86
N TYR A 111 -18.01 4.44 -1.46
CA TYR A 111 -18.40 5.73 -2.03
C TYR A 111 -19.41 5.57 -3.17
N ILE A 112 -19.21 4.60 -4.08
CA ILE A 112 -20.14 4.34 -5.19
C ILE A 112 -21.50 3.86 -4.69
N VAL A 113 -21.53 2.97 -3.69
CA VAL A 113 -22.76 2.31 -3.22
C VAL A 113 -23.54 3.19 -2.24
N ALA A 114 -22.85 3.74 -1.22
CA ALA A 114 -23.48 4.47 -0.12
C ALA A 114 -23.36 5.99 -0.23
N GLN A 115 -22.67 6.50 -1.27
CA GLN A 115 -22.44 7.94 -1.50
C GLN A 115 -21.82 8.67 -0.29
N GLN A 116 -21.05 7.95 0.53
CA GLN A 116 -20.38 8.52 1.70
C GLN A 116 -19.10 9.23 1.27
N TRP A 117 -19.15 10.55 1.20
CA TRP A 117 -17.99 11.40 0.87
C TRP A 117 -16.78 11.20 1.79
N TRP A 118 -17.01 10.83 3.07
CA TRP A 118 -15.93 10.48 4.01
C TRP A 118 -15.06 9.31 3.53
N SER A 119 -15.61 8.36 2.76
CA SER A 119 -14.83 7.25 2.20
C SER A 119 -13.78 7.75 1.20
N MET A 120 -14.07 8.81 0.44
CA MET A 120 -13.07 9.42 -0.45
C MET A 120 -11.95 10.13 0.32
N ALA A 121 -12.25 10.70 1.48
CA ALA A 121 -11.22 11.27 2.35
C ALA A 121 -10.25 10.18 2.85
N ILE A 122 -10.78 8.98 3.20
CA ILE A 122 -9.96 7.83 3.59
C ILE A 122 -9.06 7.36 2.44
N VAL A 123 -9.58 7.30 1.21
CA VAL A 123 -8.79 6.98 0.01
C VAL A 123 -7.66 7.99 -0.20
N GLY A 124 -7.94 9.29 -0.04
CA GLY A 124 -6.91 10.34 -0.10
C GLY A 124 -5.84 10.18 0.98
N GLY A 125 -6.23 9.80 2.19
CA GLY A 125 -5.31 9.44 3.28
C GLY A 125 -4.44 8.23 2.92
N GLY A 126 -5.04 7.16 2.39
CA GLY A 126 -4.33 5.96 1.94
C GLY A 126 -3.30 6.24 0.85
N LEU A 127 -3.66 7.05 -0.16
CA LEU A 127 -2.72 7.52 -1.18
C LEU A 127 -1.57 8.35 -0.60
N SER A 128 -1.86 9.20 0.39
CA SER A 128 -0.84 10.00 1.08
C SER A 128 0.14 9.10 1.86
N ILE A 129 -0.35 8.03 2.47
CA ILE A 129 0.50 7.02 3.14
C ILE A 129 1.34 6.26 2.11
N MET A 130 0.77 5.84 0.97
CA MET A 130 1.53 5.22 -0.11
C MET A 130 2.65 6.12 -0.63
N LEU A 131 2.39 7.43 -0.78
CA LEU A 131 3.40 8.43 -1.12
C LEU A 131 4.50 8.51 -0.06
N ALA A 132 4.14 8.57 1.23
CA ALA A 132 5.12 8.60 2.32
C ALA A 132 5.99 7.32 2.36
N MET A 133 5.43 6.19 1.96
CA MET A 133 6.09 4.89 1.91
C MET A 133 6.84 4.61 0.61
N PHE A 134 6.81 5.54 -0.36
CA PHE A 134 7.36 5.33 -1.68
C PHE A 134 8.83 4.85 -1.63
N PRO A 135 9.19 3.81 -2.41
CA PRO A 135 10.54 3.25 -2.40
C PRO A 135 11.52 4.28 -2.94
N THR A 136 12.56 4.56 -2.16
CA THR A 136 13.68 5.41 -2.57
C THR A 136 14.98 4.67 -2.32
N ARG A 137 16.02 4.99 -3.10
CA ARG A 137 17.36 4.40 -2.97
C ARG A 137 17.88 4.49 -1.53
N THR A 138 17.64 5.63 -0.87
CA THR A 138 18.04 5.89 0.51
C THR A 138 17.39 4.92 1.50
N LYS A 139 16.09 4.65 1.38
CA LYS A 139 15.37 3.74 2.29
C LYS A 139 15.82 2.29 2.15
N ILE A 140 16.10 1.84 0.92
CA ILE A 140 16.59 0.48 0.64
C ILE A 140 17.98 0.31 1.24
N ARG A 141 18.86 1.29 1.03
CA ARG A 141 20.21 1.27 1.59
C ARG A 141 20.20 1.22 3.12
N GLN A 142 19.40 2.07 3.76
CA GLN A 142 19.24 2.08 5.22
C GLN A 142 18.72 0.73 5.75
N PHE A 143 17.83 0.07 5.02
CA PHE A 143 17.34 -1.27 5.39
C PHE A 143 18.46 -2.32 5.33
N ILE A 144 19.25 -2.36 4.26
CA ILE A 144 20.38 -3.30 4.11
C ILE A 144 21.45 -3.04 5.19
N GLU A 145 21.80 -1.77 5.43
CA GLU A 145 22.75 -1.36 6.46
C GLU A 145 22.25 -1.78 7.86
N SER A 146 20.95 -1.65 8.14
CA SER A 146 20.39 -2.11 9.42
C SER A 146 20.51 -3.62 9.61
N GLN A 147 20.24 -4.41 8.58
CA GLN A 147 20.28 -5.88 8.69
C GLN A 147 21.71 -6.42 8.82
N THR A 148 22.67 -5.80 8.13
CA THR A 148 24.09 -6.17 8.21
C THR A 148 24.75 -5.76 9.52
N ALA A 149 24.28 -4.68 10.17
CA ALA A 149 24.76 -4.26 11.49
C ALA A 149 24.32 -5.21 12.63
N PHE A 150 23.21 -5.93 12.46
CA PHE A 150 22.69 -6.90 13.45
C PHE A 150 23.18 -8.34 13.23
N SER A 151 23.90 -8.62 12.13
CA SER A 151 24.43 -9.96 11.81
C SER A 151 25.91 -10.16 12.22
N VAL A 152 26.46 -9.28 13.06
CA VAL A 152 27.82 -9.36 13.64
C VAL A 152 27.69 -9.68 15.13
#